data_AF-M4TUU6-F1
#
_entry.id   AF-M4TUU6-F1
#
_cell.length_a   1.000
_cell.length_b   1.000
_cell.length_c   1.000
_cell.angle_alpha   90.00
_cell.angle_beta   90.00
_cell.angle_gamma   90.00
#
_symmetry.space_group_name_H-M   'P 1'
#
loop_
_entity.id
_entity.type
_entity.pdbx_description
1 polymer ?
#
loop_
_entity_poly.entity_id
_entity_poly.type
_entity_poly.pdbx_seq_one_letter_code
_entity_poly.pdbx_strand_id
1 'polypeptide(L)'
;RVRTVGELIQNQIRIGLSRMERVVRERMTTQDVEAITPQTLINIRPITAAVREFFGTSQLSQFLDERNPLASLTNKRRLSALGPGGLSRERAALE
;
A
#
# COMPACT_ATOMS: atom_id res chain seq x y z
N ARG A 1 12.23 10.58 -11.72
CA ARG A 1 11.71 10.97 -10.39
C ARG A 1 11.90 9.81 -9.43
N VAL A 2 12.38 10.05 -8.22
CA VAL A 2 12.46 9.03 -7.16
C VAL A 2 11.14 9.05 -6.38
N ARG A 3 10.52 7.89 -6.18
CA ARG A 3 9.35 7.73 -5.30
C ARG A 3 9.82 7.26 -3.93
N THR A 4 9.50 8.02 -2.89
CA THR A 4 9.87 7.68 -1.52
C THR A 4 8.87 6.68 -0.93
N VAL A 5 9.25 6.01 0.17
CA VAL A 5 8.38 5.06 0.88
C VAL A 5 7.05 5.70 1.30
N GLY A 6 7.08 6.98 1.71
CA GLY A 6 5.88 7.73 2.08
C GLY A 6 4.89 7.87 0.92
N GLU A 7 5.37 8.21 -0.28
CA GLU A 7 4.51 8.31 -1.47
C GLU A 7 3.89 6.94 -1.84
N LEU A 8 4.68 5.85 -1.71
CA LEU A 8 4.20 4.50 -2.03
C LEU A 8 3.08 4.05 -1.08
N ILE A 9 3.28 4.26 0.22
CA ILE A 9 2.26 3.93 1.24
C ILE A 9 1.03 4.81 1.09
N GLN A 10 1.21 6.11 0.84
CA GLN A 10 0.10 7.04 0.64
C GLN A 10 -0.82 6.59 -0.50
N ASN A 11 -0.25 6.08 -1.60
CA ASN A 11 -1.04 5.54 -2.70
C ASN A 11 -1.87 4.31 -2.29
N GLN A 12 -1.30 3.40 -1.50
CA GLN A 12 -2.03 2.22 -1.01
C GLN A 12 -3.14 2.57 -0.01
N ILE A 13 -2.87 3.52 0.89
CA ILE A 13 -3.87 4.03 1.82
C ILE A 13 -4.99 4.74 1.06
N ARG A 14 -4.68 5.52 0.02
CA ARG A 14 -5.69 6.15 -0.84
C ARG A 14 -6.62 5.12 -1.49
N ILE A 15 -6.07 4.00 -1.99
CA ILE A 15 -6.86 2.89 -2.54
C ILE A 15 -7.74 2.27 -1.44
N GLY A 16 -7.19 2.04 -0.25
CA GLY A 16 -7.94 1.53 0.90
C GLY A 16 -9.09 2.43 1.34
N LEU A 17 -8.87 3.75 1.34
CA LEU A 17 -9.89 4.77 1.63
C LEU A 17 -11.00 4.79 0.59
N SER A 18 -10.67 4.72 -0.70
CA SER A 18 -11.67 4.64 -1.77
C SER A 18 -12.56 3.40 -1.65
N ARG A 19 -11.98 2.25 -1.27
CA ARG A 19 -12.75 1.02 -0.97
C ARG A 19 -13.67 1.21 0.24
N MET A 20 -13.18 1.85 1.30
CA MET A 20 -13.98 2.15 2.50
C MET A 20 -15.13 3.11 2.18
N GLU A 21 -14.87 4.17 1.41
CA GLU A 21 -15.89 5.14 0.98
C GLU A 21 -17.04 4.45 0.23
N ARG A 22 -16.70 3.54 -0.70
CA ARG A 22 -17.70 2.75 -1.43
C ARG A 22 -18.57 1.92 -0.47
N VAL A 23 -17.97 1.22 0.49
CA VAL A 23 -18.70 0.40 1.48
C VAL A 23 -19.60 1.27 2.36
N VAL A 24 -19.13 2.45 2.77
CA VAL A 24 -19.93 3.41 3.55
C VAL A 24 -21.15 3.86 2.73
N ARG A 25 -20.95 4.22 1.46
CA ARG A 25 -22.03 4.65 0.57
C ARG A 25 -23.07 3.55 0.35
N GLU A 26 -22.64 2.31 0.12
CA GLU A 26 -23.53 1.14 -0.01
C GLU A 26 -24.32 0.85 1.28
N ARG A 27 -23.70 1.03 2.45
CA ARG A 27 -24.39 0.86 3.74
C ARG A 27 -25.42 1.96 4.00
N MET A 28 -25.11 3.20 3.65
CA MET A 28 -26.04 4.33 3.78
C MET A 28 -27.31 4.15 2.94
N THR A 29 -27.24 3.49 1.78
CA THR A 29 -28.43 3.25 0.95
C THR A 29 -29.27 2.04 1.38
N THR A 30 -28.71 1.15 2.19
CA THR A 30 -29.33 -0.16 2.52
C THR A 30 -29.84 -0.22 3.96
N GLN A 31 -29.27 0.56 4.88
CA GLN A 31 -29.65 0.56 6.29
C GLN A 31 -30.80 1.53 6.57
N ASP A 32 -31.61 1.17 7.57
CA ASP A 32 -32.75 1.98 8.00
C ASP A 32 -32.29 3.25 8.72
N VAL A 33 -32.91 4.39 8.40
CA VAL A 33 -32.39 5.72 8.75
C VAL A 33 -32.31 5.93 10.26
N GLU A 34 -33.23 5.33 11.01
CA GLU A 34 -33.30 5.44 12.47
C GLU A 34 -32.21 4.64 13.20
N ALA A 35 -31.60 3.64 12.54
CA ALA A 35 -30.54 2.80 13.11
C ALA A 35 -29.12 3.21 12.69
N ILE A 36 -28.98 4.21 11.81
CA ILE A 36 -27.67 4.63 11.30
C ILE A 36 -26.91 5.41 12.38
N THR A 37 -25.77 4.88 12.78
CA THR A 37 -24.77 5.62 13.56
C THR A 37 -23.46 5.70 12.76
N PRO A 38 -22.62 6.73 12.94
CA PRO A 38 -21.35 6.82 12.24
C PRO A 38 -20.43 5.60 12.44
N GLN A 39 -20.55 4.94 13.61
CA GLN A 39 -19.77 3.74 13.92
C GLN A 39 -20.21 2.51 13.11
N THR A 40 -21.50 2.36 12.79
CA THR A 40 -22.00 1.20 12.01
C THR A 40 -21.63 1.30 10.53
N LEU A 41 -21.41 2.51 10.04
CA LEU A 41 -21.01 2.76 8.66
C LEU A 41 -19.53 2.47 8.40
N ILE A 42 -18.65 2.80 9.36
CA ILE A 42 -17.21 2.69 9.18
C ILE A 42 -16.75 1.23 9.27
N ASN A 43 -16.03 0.77 8.25
CA ASN A 43 -15.37 -0.53 8.25
C ASN A 43 -13.87 -0.37 7.98
N ILE A 44 -13.03 -0.66 8.99
CA ILE A 44 -11.57 -0.48 8.90
C ILE A 44 -10.85 -1.56 8.09
N ARG A 45 -11.50 -2.70 7.81
CA ARG A 45 -10.87 -3.86 7.16
C ARG A 45 -10.19 -3.54 5.82
N PRO A 46 -10.76 -2.71 4.92
CA PRO A 46 -10.10 -2.39 3.65
C PRO A 46 -8.77 -1.65 3.80
N ILE A 47 -8.65 -0.76 4.80
CA ILE A 47 -7.41 -0.02 5.06
C ILE A 47 -6.36 -0.95 5.65
N THR A 48 -6.73 -1.74 6.66
CA THR A 48 -5.78 -2.66 7.29
C THR A 48 -5.30 -3.74 6.31
N ALA A 49 -6.18 -4.22 5.41
CA ALA A 49 -5.81 -5.11 4.33
C ALA A 49 -4.80 -4.48 3.36
N ALA A 50 -5.05 -3.25 2.90
CA ALA A 50 -4.14 -2.54 1.99
C ALA A 50 -2.74 -2.31 2.60
N VAL A 51 -2.68 -1.97 3.89
CA VAL A 51 -1.40 -1.80 4.61
C VAL A 51 -0.68 -3.14 4.73
N ARG A 52 -1.39 -4.22 5.12
CA ARG A 52 -0.80 -5.56 5.23
C ARG A 52 -0.28 -6.09 3.90
N GLU A 53 -1.04 -5.90 2.83
CA GLU A 53 -0.65 -6.30 1.47
C GLU A 53 0.63 -5.55 1.05
N PHE A 54 0.70 -4.23 1.28
CA PHE A 54 1.88 -3.45 0.96
C PHE A 54 3.15 -3.95 1.67
N PHE A 55 3.10 -4.21 2.98
CA PHE A 55 4.30 -4.66 3.70
C PHE A 55 4.58 -6.16 3.56
N GLY A 56 3.54 -6.98 3.32
CA GLY A 56 3.65 -8.43 3.29
C GLY A 56 4.05 -9.01 1.93
N THR A 57 3.59 -8.42 0.81
CA THR A 57 3.78 -9.02 -0.53
C THR A 57 4.43 -8.09 -1.55
N SER A 58 4.64 -6.81 -1.21
CA SER A 58 5.28 -5.87 -2.15
C SER A 58 6.72 -6.27 -2.44
N GLN A 59 7.08 -6.27 -3.72
CA GLN A 59 8.45 -6.50 -4.20
C GLN A 59 9.47 -5.47 -3.66
N LEU A 60 8.99 -4.31 -3.20
CA LEU A 60 9.80 -3.25 -2.60
C LEU A 60 9.96 -3.42 -1.09
N SER A 61 9.13 -4.26 -0.45
CA SER A 61 9.24 -4.60 0.98
C SER A 61 10.18 -5.82 1.11
N GLN A 62 11.48 -5.56 1.18
CA GLN A 62 12.51 -6.59 1.23
C GLN A 62 12.99 -6.84 2.66
N PHE A 63 13.44 -8.06 2.95
CA PHE A 63 14.14 -8.35 4.19
C PHE A 63 15.43 -7.51 4.27
N LEU A 64 15.66 -6.94 5.45
CA LEU A 64 16.83 -6.11 5.70
C LEU A 64 18.09 -6.99 5.76
N ASP A 65 19.16 -6.55 5.11
CA ASP A 65 20.46 -7.21 5.21
C ASP A 65 21.19 -6.72 6.48
N GLU A 66 21.24 -7.56 7.51
CA GLU A 66 21.79 -7.23 8.82
C GLU A 66 23.17 -7.83 9.09
N ARG A 67 23.88 -8.33 8.07
CA ARG A 67 25.22 -8.92 8.27
C ARG A 67 26.22 -7.97 8.92
N ASN A 68 26.12 -6.68 8.61
CA ASN A 68 26.90 -5.61 9.24
C ASN A 68 26.22 -4.24 9.05
N PRO A 69 26.63 -3.19 9.78
CA PRO A 69 26.02 -1.87 9.68
C PRO A 69 26.08 -1.24 8.28
N LEU A 70 27.16 -1.50 7.52
CA LEU A 70 27.32 -0.99 6.15
C LEU A 70 26.35 -1.67 5.18
N ALA A 71 26.12 -2.97 5.33
CA ALA A 71 25.15 -3.72 4.53
C ALA A 71 23.72 -3.20 4.76
N SER A 72 23.34 -2.98 6.02
CA SER A 72 22.04 -2.41 6.38
C SER A 72 21.84 -1.00 5.80
N LEU A 73 22.88 -0.16 5.90
CA LEU A 73 22.84 1.20 5.36
C LEU A 73 22.73 1.21 3.82
N THR A 74 23.49 0.33 3.16
CA THR A 74 23.48 0.20 1.69
C THR A 74 22.14 -0.34 1.20
N ASN A 75 21.54 -1.29 1.91
CA ASN A 75 20.21 -1.83 1.60
C ASN A 75 19.13 -0.72 1.69
N LYS A 76 19.10 0.04 2.80
CA LYS A 76 18.15 1.14 3.00
C LYS A 76 18.28 2.29 1.98
N ARG A 77 19.47 2.50 1.41
CA ARG A 77 19.77 3.55 0.42
C ARG A 77 19.68 3.06 -1.03
N ARG A 78 19.34 1.79 -1.26
CA ARG A 78 19.25 1.21 -2.60
C ARG A 78 18.05 1.78 -3.36
N LEU A 79 18.28 2.19 -4.61
CA LEU A 79 17.23 2.57 -5.55
C LEU A 79 16.89 1.37 -6.45
N SER A 80 15.60 1.19 -6.75
CA SER A 80 15.11 0.12 -7.63
C SER A 80 14.26 0.72 -8.75
N ALA A 81 14.52 0.28 -9.99
CA ALA A 81 13.65 0.53 -11.14
C ALA A 81 12.57 -0.56 -11.32
N LEU A 82 12.65 -1.63 -10.53
CA LEU A 82 11.71 -2.74 -10.50
C LEU A 82 10.58 -2.46 -9.51
N GLY A 83 9.38 -2.97 -9.79
CA GLY A 83 8.20 -2.87 -8.93
C GLY A 83 6.96 -2.40 -9.68
N PRO A 84 5.85 -2.14 -8.96
CA PRO A 84 4.60 -1.70 -9.58
C PRO A 84 4.76 -0.40 -10.38
N GLY A 85 4.58 -0.48 -11.70
CA GLY A 85 4.78 0.64 -12.63
C GLY A 85 6.24 0.91 -13.01
N GLY A 86 7.16 0.00 -12.70
CA GLY A 86 8.55 0.01 -13.14
C GLY A 86 8.82 -0.99 -14.27
N LEU A 87 10.10 -1.20 -14.57
CA LEU A 87 10.54 -2.17 -15.59
C LEU A 87 10.33 -3.61 -15.07
N SER A 88 9.95 -4.52 -15.97
CA SER A 88 10.01 -5.96 -15.67
C SER A 88 11.40 -6.49 -16.01
N ARG A 89 11.92 -7.42 -15.21
CA ARG A 89 13.25 -8.01 -15.44
C ARG A 89 13.39 -8.66 -16.83
N GLU A 90 12.28 -9.15 -17.37
CA GLU A 90 12.23 -9.84 -18.68
C GLU A 90 12.14 -8.89 -19.88
N ARG A 91 11.66 -7.65 -19.69
CA ARG A 91 11.48 -6.67 -20.79
C ARG A 91 12.44 -5.49 -20.72
N ALA A 92 13.38 -5.50 -19.79
CA ALA A 92 14.42 -4.49 -19.74
C ALA A 92 15.37 -4.72 -20.93
N ALA A 93 15.11 -4.05 -22.05
CA ALA A 93 16.04 -3.97 -23.17
C ALA A 93 17.24 -3.10 -22.77
N LEU A 94 18.41 -3.44 -23.32
CA LEU A 94 19.57 -2.55 -23.29
C LEU A 94 19.24 -1.36 -24.21
N GLU A 95 19.25 -0.14 -23.66
CA GLU A 95 19.45 1.09 -24.44
C GLU A 95 20.95 1.37 -24.59
#